data_AF-A0A972V6H0-F1
#
_entry.id   AF-A0A972V6H0-F1
#
_cell.length_a   1.000
_cell.length_b   1.000
_cell.length_c   1.000
_cell.angle_alpha   90.00
_cell.angle_beta   90.00
_cell.angle_gamma   90.00
#
_symmetry.space_group_name_H-M   'P 1'
#
loop_
_entity.id
_entity.type
_entity.pdbx_description
1 polymer ?
#
loop_
_entity_poly.entity_id
_entity_poly.type
_entity_poly.pdbx_seq_one_letter_code
_entity_poly.pdbx_strand_id
1 'polypeptide(L)'
;MAVPYLGVVSESFVPALRDQFTNLDGKAISLEPREMIDLATRHLAPMTIVRVMGSPHTHPSIAAYWPVRGQGFLHRLTSRELFALDTAKIELTQHFYGANIESSAEYYLAENSDDMFMLSIGQLTKYIGELIPNRPLLDLDMAASAVKPQNLSPLVWETCNRPIELKIRKDDEPAWTRARRESAKFMRRMLVTREMLLLRDAMRKNTNSYFSSLLSTAIFVTGLVETWRYKRPVTVFSVADDAIREHHRIRALDIGRQGQEHRLLKAAKNHVIPGYIEASGGSTIETFGGATLDLDYSGAEGIFVNGAKVRDVIEVGENRLCILDKCLFDNGIE
;
A
#
# COMPACT_ATOMS: atom_id res chain seq x y z
N MET A 1 8.78 8.37 16.68
CA MET A 1 9.93 7.67 16.07
C MET A 1 9.54 6.26 15.70
N ALA A 2 9.70 5.88 14.44
CA ALA A 2 9.43 4.56 13.90
C ALA A 2 10.74 3.86 13.53
N VAL A 3 10.87 2.58 13.92
CA VAL A 3 12.15 1.87 13.89
C VAL A 3 12.04 0.63 13.00
N PRO A 4 12.99 0.37 12.10
CA PRO A 4 13.05 -0.90 11.42
C PRO A 4 13.35 -2.01 12.42
N TYR A 5 12.80 -3.20 12.20
CA TYR A 5 13.26 -4.40 12.89
C TYR A 5 13.54 -5.53 11.92
N LEU A 6 14.45 -6.42 12.29
CA LEU A 6 14.62 -7.75 11.69
C LEU A 6 14.18 -8.81 12.68
N GLY A 7 13.36 -9.77 12.24
CA GLY A 7 13.00 -10.91 13.07
C GLY A 7 14.10 -11.98 13.03
N VAL A 8 14.51 -12.48 14.19
CA VAL A 8 15.54 -13.53 14.34
C VAL A 8 15.04 -14.68 15.21
N VAL A 9 15.55 -15.89 14.96
CA VAL A 9 15.22 -17.11 15.71
C VAL A 9 16.00 -17.13 17.02
N SER A 10 15.30 -17.07 18.15
CA SER A 10 15.90 -17.00 19.49
C SER A 10 16.88 -18.14 19.78
N GLU A 11 16.52 -19.35 19.34
CA GLU A 11 17.19 -20.62 19.60
C GLU A 11 18.58 -20.69 18.94
N SER A 12 18.81 -19.91 17.88
CA SER A 12 20.11 -19.84 17.20
C SER A 12 20.79 -18.48 17.36
N PHE A 13 20.03 -17.39 17.39
CA PHE A 13 20.57 -16.03 17.50
C PHE A 13 21.14 -15.75 18.90
N VAL A 14 20.41 -16.08 19.97
CA VAL A 14 20.84 -15.73 21.34
C VAL A 14 22.13 -16.46 21.73
N PRO A 15 22.30 -17.76 21.47
CA PRO A 15 23.60 -18.42 21.69
C PRO A 15 24.73 -17.76 20.88
N ALA A 16 24.52 -17.50 19.59
CA ALA A 16 25.54 -16.91 18.74
C ALA A 16 25.93 -15.47 19.17
N LEU A 17 24.96 -14.67 19.62
CA LEU A 17 25.20 -13.36 20.21
C LEU A 17 26.04 -13.48 21.49
N ARG A 18 25.72 -14.45 22.34
CA ARG A 18 26.45 -14.66 23.59
C ARG A 18 27.90 -15.08 23.35
N ASP A 19 28.10 -16.02 22.44
CA ASP A 19 29.41 -16.60 22.14
C ASP A 19 30.36 -15.58 21.50
N GLN A 20 29.84 -14.65 20.69
CA GLN A 20 30.65 -13.68 19.95
C GLN A 20 30.85 -12.35 20.69
N PHE A 21 29.86 -11.88 21.45
CA PHE A 21 29.80 -10.47 21.89
C PHE A 21 29.57 -10.27 23.38
N THR A 22 29.50 -11.34 24.19
CA THR A 22 29.49 -11.16 25.65
C THR A 22 30.91 -10.95 26.14
N ASN A 23 31.13 -9.89 26.91
CA ASN A 23 32.42 -9.70 27.58
C ASN A 23 32.71 -10.84 28.58
N LEU A 24 33.99 -10.99 28.98
CA LEU A 24 34.47 -12.05 29.87
C LEU A 24 33.68 -12.14 31.20
N ASP A 25 33.06 -11.03 31.62
CA ASP A 25 32.29 -10.95 32.86
C ASP A 25 30.79 -11.30 32.70
N GLY A 26 30.32 -11.57 31.48
CA GLY A 26 28.93 -11.98 31.23
C GLY A 26 27.89 -10.86 31.35
N LYS A 27 28.31 -9.61 31.60
CA LYS A 27 27.43 -8.53 32.09
C LYS A 27 26.99 -7.54 31.02
N ALA A 28 27.77 -7.40 29.95
CA ALA A 28 27.46 -6.46 28.88
C ALA A 28 27.70 -7.09 27.51
N ILE A 29 26.79 -6.79 26.59
CA ILE A 29 26.94 -7.10 25.17
C ILE A 29 27.39 -5.80 24.51
N SER A 30 28.54 -5.83 23.82
CA SER A 30 29.07 -4.70 23.06
C SER A 30 29.23 -5.13 21.62
N LEU A 31 28.50 -4.49 20.71
CA LEU A 31 28.58 -4.74 19.28
C LEU A 31 28.18 -3.50 18.49
N GLU A 32 28.86 -3.27 17.37
CA GLU A 32 28.51 -2.21 16.45
C GLU A 32 27.21 -2.53 15.70
N PRO A 33 26.42 -1.53 15.27
CA PRO A 33 25.14 -1.77 14.60
C PRO A 33 25.24 -2.71 13.40
N ARG A 34 26.31 -2.59 12.60
CA ARG A 34 26.51 -3.42 11.41
C ARG A 34 26.89 -4.86 11.73
N GLU A 35 27.63 -5.09 12.83
CA GLU A 35 27.95 -6.45 13.32
C GLU A 35 26.68 -7.14 13.80
N MET A 36 25.79 -6.39 14.45
CA MET A 36 24.49 -6.90 14.87
C MET A 36 23.59 -7.26 13.69
N ILE A 37 23.55 -6.44 12.63
CA ILE A 37 22.84 -6.79 11.39
C ILE A 37 23.46 -8.03 10.75
N ASP A 38 24.80 -8.09 10.64
CA ASP A 38 25.50 -9.27 10.09
C ASP A 38 25.09 -10.56 10.81
N LEU A 39 25.18 -10.56 12.15
CA LEU A 39 24.76 -11.66 12.97
C LEU A 39 23.27 -12.00 12.74
N ALA A 40 22.40 -11.00 12.76
CA ALA A 40 20.97 -11.21 12.55
C ALA A 40 20.65 -11.87 11.20
N THR A 41 21.37 -11.52 10.13
CA THR A 41 21.15 -12.09 8.79
C THR A 41 21.44 -13.59 8.71
N ARG A 42 22.29 -14.11 9.60
CA ARG A 42 22.60 -15.55 9.72
C ARG A 42 21.54 -16.33 10.50
N HIS A 43 20.65 -15.63 11.22
CA HIS A 43 19.67 -16.20 12.13
C HIS A 43 18.25 -15.68 11.88
N LEU A 44 17.93 -15.31 10.63
CA LEU A 44 16.62 -14.77 10.29
C LEU A 44 15.50 -15.73 10.65
N ALA A 45 14.45 -15.20 11.28
CA ALA A 45 13.22 -15.93 11.50
C ALA A 45 12.56 -16.30 10.16
N PRO A 46 11.90 -17.48 10.04
CA PRO A 46 11.13 -17.84 8.85
C PRO A 46 10.18 -16.73 8.39
N MET A 47 9.55 -16.04 9.34
CA MET A 47 8.67 -14.90 9.08
C MET A 47 9.35 -13.67 8.48
N THR A 48 10.63 -13.46 8.74
CA THR A 48 11.41 -12.42 8.06
C THR A 48 11.76 -12.88 6.65
N ILE A 49 12.17 -14.16 6.50
CA ILE A 49 12.57 -14.74 5.20
C ILE A 49 11.42 -14.65 4.19
N VAL A 50 10.18 -14.92 4.59
CA VAL A 50 9.01 -14.89 3.68
C VAL A 50 8.63 -13.48 3.22
N ARG A 51 9.19 -12.45 3.87
CA ARG A 51 9.06 -11.03 3.49
C ARG A 51 10.24 -10.57 2.62
N VAL A 52 11.24 -11.42 2.42
CA VAL A 52 12.37 -11.14 1.52
C VAL A 52 11.90 -11.34 0.08
N MET A 53 12.11 -10.32 -0.74
CA MET A 53 11.80 -10.36 -2.17
C MET A 53 12.60 -11.48 -2.84
N GLY A 54 11.88 -12.33 -3.58
CA GLY A 54 12.42 -13.55 -4.18
C GLY A 54 12.16 -14.83 -3.36
N SER A 55 11.61 -14.73 -2.15
CA SER A 55 11.10 -15.89 -1.42
C SER A 55 9.99 -16.59 -2.22
N PRO A 56 10.01 -17.93 -2.33
CA PRO A 56 8.92 -18.69 -2.94
C PRO A 56 7.71 -18.85 -2.01
N HIS A 57 7.79 -18.33 -0.80
CA HIS A 57 6.74 -18.36 0.22
C HIS A 57 6.43 -16.93 0.68
N THR A 58 5.21 -16.70 1.16
CA THR A 58 4.79 -15.38 1.59
C THR A 58 3.98 -15.41 2.88
N HIS A 59 3.75 -14.22 3.41
CA HIS A 59 2.85 -13.90 4.51
C HIS A 59 2.31 -12.49 4.25
N PRO A 60 1.00 -12.22 4.42
CA PRO A 60 0.47 -10.87 4.34
C PRO A 60 1.13 -9.96 5.38
N SER A 61 1.98 -9.05 4.90
CA SER A 61 2.90 -8.27 5.74
C SER A 61 2.78 -6.78 5.44
N ILE A 62 3.06 -5.97 6.46
CA ILE A 62 3.23 -4.51 6.34
C ILE A 62 4.68 -4.08 6.02
N ALA A 63 5.55 -5.06 5.77
CA ALA A 63 6.99 -4.89 5.56
C ALA A 63 7.52 -5.83 4.49
N ALA A 64 8.50 -5.38 3.71
CA ALA A 64 9.25 -6.17 2.73
C ALA A 64 10.74 -5.82 2.72
N TYR A 65 11.57 -6.81 2.37
CA TYR A 65 13.03 -6.68 2.34
C TYR A 65 13.58 -7.02 0.96
N TRP A 66 14.42 -6.15 0.40
CA TRP A 66 15.18 -6.43 -0.82
C TRP A 66 16.62 -6.77 -0.44
N PRO A 67 17.10 -7.99 -0.74
CA PRO A 67 18.47 -8.36 -0.42
C PRO A 67 19.44 -7.56 -1.31
N VAL A 68 20.46 -6.98 -0.70
CA VAL A 68 21.63 -6.40 -1.38
C VAL A 68 22.79 -7.34 -1.13
N ARG A 69 23.19 -8.12 -2.15
CA ARG A 69 24.03 -9.32 -2.00
C ARG A 69 25.31 -9.03 -1.20
N GLY A 70 25.40 -9.67 -0.03
CA GLY A 70 26.51 -9.55 0.92
C GLY A 70 26.63 -8.19 1.61
N GLN A 71 25.74 -7.23 1.33
CA GLN A 71 25.77 -5.87 1.88
C GLN A 71 24.67 -5.61 2.89
N GLY A 72 23.55 -6.33 2.82
CA GLY A 72 22.45 -6.21 3.77
C GLY A 72 21.08 -6.25 3.10
N PHE A 73 20.13 -5.47 3.63
CA PHE A 73 18.77 -5.41 3.13
C PHE A 73 18.31 -3.96 2.98
N LEU A 74 17.59 -3.68 1.90
CA LEU A 74 16.73 -2.50 1.82
C LEU A 74 15.34 -2.87 2.36
N HIS A 75 14.81 -2.08 3.27
CA HIS A 75 13.55 -2.34 3.94
C HIS A 75 12.51 -1.28 3.57
N ARG A 76 11.29 -1.72 3.24
CA ARG A 76 10.11 -0.86 3.02
C ARG A 76 8.96 -1.26 3.92
N LEU A 77 8.17 -0.27 4.32
CA LEU A 77 7.13 -0.41 5.34
C LEU A 77 5.87 0.36 4.91
N THR A 78 4.68 -0.17 5.25
CA THR A 78 3.39 0.50 5.01
C THR A 78 2.84 1.17 6.26
N SER A 79 3.15 0.64 7.43
CA SER A 79 2.80 1.19 8.74
C SER A 79 3.85 0.76 9.75
N ARG A 80 3.97 1.48 10.86
CA ARG A 80 4.90 1.12 11.92
C ARG A 80 4.37 1.42 13.31
N GLU A 81 4.71 0.50 14.21
CA GLU A 81 4.69 0.69 15.65
C GLU A 81 5.64 1.81 16.01
N LEU A 82 5.16 2.77 16.81
CA LEU A 82 5.97 3.85 17.31
C LEU A 82 6.78 3.34 18.50
N PHE A 83 8.10 3.50 18.44
CA PHE A 83 8.98 3.03 19.52
C PHE A 83 9.25 4.11 20.56
N ALA A 84 9.41 5.35 20.11
CA ALA A 84 9.48 6.52 20.99
C ALA A 84 8.49 7.55 20.49
N LEU A 85 7.60 8.00 21.37
CA LEU A 85 6.60 9.01 21.07
C LEU A 85 6.43 9.97 22.24
N ASP A 86 6.00 11.18 21.92
CA ASP A 86 5.47 12.13 22.89
C ASP A 86 3.99 11.79 23.11
N THR A 87 3.68 11.08 24.19
CA THR A 87 2.31 10.64 24.51
C THR A 87 1.37 11.80 24.83
N ALA A 88 1.88 13.02 25.04
CA ALA A 88 1.04 14.20 25.15
C ALA A 88 0.57 14.73 23.78
N LYS A 89 1.21 14.30 22.69
CA LYS A 89 0.92 14.76 21.32
C LYS A 89 0.35 13.67 20.42
N ILE A 90 0.77 12.43 20.62
CA ILE A 90 0.42 11.31 19.75
C ILE A 90 -0.55 10.37 20.47
N GLU A 91 -1.75 10.28 19.93
CA GLU A 91 -2.74 9.29 20.33
C GLU A 91 -2.33 7.92 19.80
N LEU A 92 -2.44 6.89 20.65
CA LEU A 92 -2.14 5.52 20.26
C LEU A 92 -3.42 4.76 19.93
N THR A 93 -3.41 4.03 18.82
CA THR A 93 -4.39 2.98 18.56
C THR A 93 -4.20 1.82 19.56
N GLN A 94 -5.18 0.91 19.62
CA GLN A 94 -5.06 -0.34 20.39
C GLN A 94 -3.87 -1.24 19.98
N HIS A 95 -3.21 -0.93 18.86
CA HIS A 95 -2.03 -1.64 18.35
C HIS A 95 -0.75 -0.79 18.42
N PHE A 96 -0.74 0.28 19.23
CA PHE A 96 0.41 1.17 19.44
C PHE A 96 0.88 1.90 18.17
N TYR A 97 -0.05 2.23 17.27
CA TYR A 97 0.19 3.13 16.13
C TYR A 97 -0.22 4.56 16.47
N GLY A 98 0.48 5.55 15.91
CA GLY A 98 0.05 6.94 16.01
C GLY A 98 -1.21 7.18 15.19
N ALA A 99 -2.31 7.54 15.85
CA ALA A 99 -3.61 7.73 15.22
C ALA A 99 -3.79 9.12 14.60
N ASN A 100 -3.14 10.13 15.17
CA ASN A 100 -3.35 11.55 14.86
C ASN A 100 -2.11 12.21 14.24
N ILE A 101 -1.24 11.46 13.55
CA ILE A 101 -0.07 12.03 12.88
C ILE A 101 -0.45 12.47 11.47
N GLU A 102 -0.54 13.78 11.27
CA GLU A 102 -0.97 14.36 9.99
C GLU A 102 0.21 14.64 9.04
N SER A 103 1.41 14.84 9.59
CA SER A 103 2.58 15.25 8.81
C SER A 103 3.77 14.33 9.01
N SER A 104 4.53 14.13 7.92
CA SER A 104 5.82 13.45 7.99
C SER A 104 6.85 14.18 8.87
N ALA A 105 6.69 15.48 9.09
CA ALA A 105 7.57 16.28 9.94
C ALA A 105 7.44 15.94 11.43
N GLU A 106 6.31 15.36 11.84
CA GLU A 106 6.03 15.00 13.23
C GLU A 106 6.53 13.59 13.59
N TYR A 107 7.01 12.83 12.60
CA TYR A 107 7.56 11.50 12.81
C TYR A 107 8.96 11.34 12.22
N TYR A 108 9.88 10.88 13.06
CA TYR A 108 11.17 10.40 12.61
C TYR A 108 11.07 8.93 12.18
N LEU A 109 11.46 8.62 10.95
CA LEU A 109 11.69 7.26 10.46
C LEU A 109 13.18 7.06 10.32
N ALA A 110 13.71 6.03 10.99
CA ALA A 110 15.14 5.75 10.90
C ALA A 110 15.56 5.46 9.46
N GLU A 111 16.69 6.01 9.03
CA GLU A 111 17.11 5.96 7.62
C GLU A 111 17.94 4.72 7.31
N ASN A 112 18.69 4.23 8.29
CA ASN A 112 19.57 3.08 8.13
C ASN A 112 19.90 2.46 9.50
N SER A 113 20.63 1.34 9.47
CA SER A 113 21.04 0.63 10.68
C SER A 113 22.05 1.37 11.55
N ASP A 114 22.80 2.34 11.02
CA ASP A 114 23.75 3.14 11.80
C ASP A 114 23.05 4.25 12.61
N ASP A 115 21.85 4.63 12.19
CA ASP A 115 20.96 5.54 12.93
C ASP A 115 20.24 4.78 14.04
N MET A 116 19.36 3.84 13.69
CA MET A 116 18.70 2.99 14.68
C MET A 116 18.00 1.79 14.04
N PHE A 117 18.07 0.64 14.70
CA PHE A 117 17.22 -0.51 14.37
C PHE A 117 16.96 -1.39 15.59
N MET A 118 16.04 -2.34 15.45
CA MET A 118 15.69 -3.32 16.47
C MET A 118 15.77 -4.75 15.96
N LEU A 119 15.89 -5.71 16.88
CA LEU A 119 15.69 -7.12 16.58
C LEU A 119 14.42 -7.61 17.27
N SER A 120 13.53 -8.23 16.49
CA SER A 120 12.40 -8.98 17.04
C SER A 120 12.85 -10.42 17.26
N ILE A 121 13.22 -10.74 18.50
CA ILE A 121 13.62 -12.09 18.88
C ILE A 121 12.36 -12.92 19.13
N GLY A 122 12.25 -14.10 18.50
CA GLY A 122 11.13 -15.01 18.69
C GLY A 122 11.51 -16.46 18.46
N GLN A 123 10.67 -17.37 18.95
CA GLN A 123 10.85 -18.80 18.71
C GLN A 123 10.73 -19.14 17.22
N LEU A 124 11.38 -20.23 16.80
CA LEU A 124 11.35 -20.69 15.40
C LEU A 124 9.92 -20.89 14.87
N THR A 125 9.03 -21.37 15.73
CA THR A 125 7.63 -21.69 15.40
C THR A 125 6.70 -20.47 15.43
N LYS A 126 7.19 -19.29 15.83
CA LYS A 126 6.39 -18.08 15.93
C LYS A 126 5.79 -17.73 14.55
N TYR A 127 4.47 -17.77 14.47
CA TYR A 127 3.65 -17.52 13.27
C TYR A 127 3.85 -18.49 12.09
N ILE A 128 4.43 -19.67 12.30
CA ILE A 128 4.61 -20.64 11.20
C ILE A 128 3.28 -21.05 10.53
N GLY A 129 2.18 -21.02 11.29
CA GLY A 129 0.84 -21.30 10.78
C GLY A 129 0.25 -20.21 9.88
N GLU A 130 0.87 -19.02 9.81
CA GLU A 130 0.44 -17.93 8.93
C GLU A 130 1.16 -17.95 7.57
N LEU A 131 2.11 -18.88 7.39
CA LEU A 131 2.85 -19.05 6.15
C LEU A 131 1.93 -19.48 5.00
N ILE A 132 2.10 -18.82 3.85
CA ILE A 132 1.50 -19.25 2.59
C ILE A 132 2.61 -19.87 1.71
N PRO A 133 2.66 -21.21 1.60
CA PRO A 133 3.72 -21.86 0.84
C PRO A 133 3.54 -21.69 -0.68
N ASN A 134 4.64 -21.76 -1.43
CA ASN A 134 4.68 -21.77 -2.91
C ASN A 134 3.95 -20.58 -3.57
N ARG A 135 3.99 -19.43 -2.90
CA ARG A 135 3.45 -18.17 -3.40
C ARG A 135 4.40 -17.04 -2.99
N PRO A 136 4.99 -16.30 -3.95
CA PRO A 136 5.83 -15.15 -3.63
C PRO A 136 4.99 -13.99 -3.08
N LEU A 137 5.64 -13.05 -2.38
CA LEU A 137 4.99 -11.82 -1.92
C LEU A 137 4.60 -10.95 -3.12
N LEU A 138 3.30 -10.64 -3.22
CA LEU A 138 2.76 -9.73 -4.21
C LEU A 138 2.53 -8.34 -3.59
N ASP A 139 2.50 -7.32 -4.43
CA ASP A 139 2.13 -5.96 -4.03
C ASP A 139 0.70 -5.92 -3.45
N LEU A 140 -0.20 -6.74 -3.99
CA LEU A 140 -1.53 -6.93 -3.44
C LEU A 140 -1.54 -7.42 -1.99
N ASP A 141 -0.63 -8.31 -1.60
CA ASP A 141 -0.59 -8.84 -0.23
C ASP A 141 -0.30 -7.74 0.78
N MET A 142 0.66 -6.87 0.43
CA MET A 142 1.01 -5.71 1.24
C MET A 142 -0.10 -4.66 1.22
N ALA A 143 -0.71 -4.41 0.06
CA ALA A 143 -1.82 -3.47 -0.07
C ALA A 143 -3.04 -3.92 0.76
N ALA A 144 -3.43 -5.18 0.64
CA ALA A 144 -4.52 -5.78 1.42
C ALA A 144 -4.22 -5.75 2.93
N SER A 145 -2.96 -5.93 3.31
CA SER A 145 -2.55 -5.77 4.71
C SER A 145 -2.64 -4.33 5.17
N ALA A 146 -2.27 -3.36 4.33
CA ALA A 146 -2.25 -1.92 4.65
C ALA A 146 -3.64 -1.25 4.70
N VAL A 147 -4.68 -1.88 4.18
CA VAL A 147 -6.08 -1.38 4.28
C VAL A 147 -6.85 -1.98 5.46
N LYS A 148 -6.28 -2.96 6.17
CA LYS A 148 -6.93 -3.49 7.37
C LYS A 148 -7.04 -2.37 8.42
N PRO A 149 -8.16 -2.26 9.16
CA PRO A 149 -8.37 -1.17 10.12
C PRO A 149 -7.20 -0.98 11.10
N GLN A 150 -6.62 -2.09 11.56
CA GLN A 150 -5.45 -2.05 12.45
C GLN A 150 -4.21 -1.44 11.80
N ASN A 151 -4.00 -1.60 10.50
CA ASN A 151 -2.78 -1.17 9.80
C ASN A 151 -2.98 0.12 9.00
N LEU A 152 -4.17 0.70 9.08
CA LEU A 152 -4.50 1.91 8.33
C LEU A 152 -3.69 3.06 8.90
N SER A 153 -2.80 3.61 8.09
CA SER A 153 -1.96 4.75 8.45
C SER A 153 -2.22 5.91 7.49
N PRO A 154 -2.40 7.15 8.00
CA PRO A 154 -2.44 8.33 7.15
C PRO A 154 -1.10 8.56 6.43
N LEU A 155 0.02 8.18 7.06
CA LEU A 155 1.37 8.38 6.56
C LEU A 155 1.91 7.23 5.70
N VAL A 156 1.03 6.38 5.15
CA VAL A 156 1.47 5.21 4.38
C VAL A 156 2.32 5.61 3.18
N TRP A 157 2.00 6.73 2.51
CA TRP A 157 2.69 7.17 1.30
C TRP A 157 4.11 7.63 1.62
N GLU A 158 4.24 8.44 2.64
CA GLU A 158 5.48 8.98 3.17
C GLU A 158 6.38 7.84 3.65
N THR A 159 5.81 6.92 4.45
CA THR A 159 6.53 5.78 5.01
C THR A 159 7.00 4.83 3.91
N CYS A 160 6.14 4.50 2.94
CA CYS A 160 6.48 3.60 1.84
C CYS A 160 7.58 4.17 0.93
N ASN A 161 7.60 5.50 0.75
CA ASN A 161 8.55 6.16 -0.13
C ASN A 161 9.95 6.35 0.49
N ARG A 162 10.09 6.15 1.80
CA ARG A 162 11.39 6.22 2.50
C ARG A 162 11.96 4.80 2.72
N PRO A 163 12.96 4.36 1.92
CA PRO A 163 13.62 3.10 2.18
C PRO A 163 14.50 3.21 3.43
N ILE A 164 14.68 2.07 4.10
CA ILE A 164 15.58 1.97 5.24
C ILE A 164 16.70 0.98 4.90
N GLU A 165 17.95 1.38 5.09
CA GLU A 165 19.12 0.58 4.71
C GLU A 165 19.69 -0.17 5.90
N LEU A 166 19.49 -1.49 5.94
CA LEU A 166 20.05 -2.36 6.96
C LEU A 166 21.39 -2.89 6.47
N LYS A 167 22.48 -2.24 6.86
CA LYS A 167 23.82 -2.44 6.30
C LYS A 167 24.65 -3.39 7.17
N ILE A 168 25.39 -4.27 6.49
CA ILE A 168 26.35 -5.21 7.09
C ILE A 168 27.79 -4.71 6.91
N ARG A 169 28.09 -4.06 5.78
CA ARG A 169 29.44 -3.64 5.40
C ARG A 169 29.42 -2.34 4.58
N LYS A 170 30.61 -1.89 4.15
CA LYS A 170 30.78 -0.68 3.34
C LYS A 170 29.97 -0.72 2.04
N ASP A 171 29.48 0.45 1.65
CA ASP A 171 28.56 0.66 0.54
C ASP A 171 29.18 0.34 -0.82
N ASP A 172 28.53 -0.54 -1.59
CA ASP A 172 28.60 -0.57 -3.05
C ASP A 172 27.31 0.06 -3.59
N GLU A 173 27.42 1.37 -3.81
CA GLU A 173 26.32 2.26 -4.18
C GLU A 173 25.52 1.80 -5.42
N PRO A 174 26.15 1.28 -6.49
CA PRO A 174 25.41 0.65 -7.60
C PRO A 174 24.40 -0.42 -7.18
N ALA A 175 24.76 -1.32 -6.25
CA ALA A 175 23.87 -2.39 -5.80
C ALA A 175 22.69 -1.84 -4.99
N TRP A 176 22.95 -0.89 -4.08
CA TRP A 176 21.90 -0.21 -3.32
C TRP A 176 20.97 0.59 -4.22
N THR A 177 21.52 1.33 -5.20
CA THR A 177 20.71 2.06 -6.19
C THR A 177 19.78 1.12 -6.97
N ARG A 178 20.24 -0.08 -7.36
CA ARG A 178 19.36 -1.08 -7.99
C ARG A 178 18.22 -1.49 -7.06
N ALA A 179 18.54 -1.87 -5.81
CA ALA A 179 17.52 -2.26 -4.83
C ALA A 179 16.52 -1.13 -4.53
N ARG A 180 16.98 0.13 -4.43
CA ARG A 180 16.11 1.30 -4.26
C ARG A 180 15.14 1.47 -5.43
N ARG A 181 15.61 1.29 -6.67
CA ARG A 181 14.76 1.36 -7.87
C ARG A 181 13.73 0.23 -7.94
N GLU A 182 14.15 -1.00 -7.66
CA GLU A 182 13.26 -2.17 -7.67
C GLU A 182 12.19 -2.05 -6.59
N SER A 183 12.58 -1.69 -5.37
CA SER A 183 11.65 -1.46 -4.27
C SER A 183 10.69 -0.31 -4.56
N ALA A 184 11.16 0.82 -5.10
CA ALA A 184 10.29 1.94 -5.43
C ALA A 184 9.21 1.56 -6.46
N LYS A 185 9.55 0.74 -7.47
CA LYS A 185 8.56 0.23 -8.43
C LYS A 185 7.51 -0.66 -7.75
N PHE A 186 7.94 -1.56 -6.87
CA PHE A 186 7.04 -2.42 -6.11
C PHE A 186 6.11 -1.61 -5.19
N MET A 187 6.69 -0.69 -4.41
CA MET A 187 5.93 0.15 -3.47
C MET A 187 4.94 1.06 -4.20
N ARG A 188 5.29 1.58 -5.38
CA ARG A 188 4.35 2.34 -6.21
C ARG A 188 3.13 1.51 -6.61
N ARG A 189 3.34 0.28 -7.09
CA ARG A 189 2.22 -0.62 -7.44
C ARG A 189 1.38 -0.96 -6.21
N MET A 190 2.03 -1.32 -5.11
CA MET A 190 1.35 -1.60 -3.83
C MET A 190 0.49 -0.42 -3.37
N LEU A 191 1.02 0.79 -3.41
CA LEU A 191 0.29 2.00 -3.01
C LEU A 191 -0.93 2.25 -3.92
N VAL A 192 -0.78 2.12 -5.24
CA VAL A 192 -1.93 2.22 -6.17
C VAL A 192 -2.99 1.16 -5.83
N THR A 193 -2.56 -0.09 -5.66
CA THR A 193 -3.45 -1.20 -5.28
C THR A 193 -4.14 -0.90 -3.95
N ARG A 194 -3.45 -0.34 -2.96
CA ARG A 194 -4.03 0.06 -1.67
C ARG A 194 -5.16 1.07 -1.85
N GLU A 195 -4.93 2.15 -2.60
CA GLU A 195 -5.95 3.18 -2.82
C GLU A 195 -7.17 2.61 -3.55
N MET A 196 -6.96 1.72 -4.53
CA MET A 196 -8.05 1.05 -5.22
C MET A 196 -8.84 0.11 -4.30
N LEU A 197 -8.18 -0.58 -3.36
CA LEU A 197 -8.85 -1.41 -2.35
C LEU A 197 -9.70 -0.56 -1.39
N LEU A 198 -9.21 0.63 -0.98
CA LEU A 198 -10.00 1.56 -0.16
C LEU A 198 -11.23 2.06 -0.91
N LEU A 199 -11.07 2.45 -2.18
CA LEU A 199 -12.17 2.89 -3.04
C LEU A 199 -13.17 1.76 -3.27
N ARG A 200 -12.71 0.53 -3.50
CA ARG A 200 -13.56 -0.67 -3.59
C ARG A 200 -14.37 -0.87 -2.32
N ASP A 201 -13.75 -0.78 -1.14
CA ASP A 201 -14.45 -0.97 0.13
C ASP A 201 -15.47 0.15 0.38
N ALA A 202 -15.16 1.39 0.01
CA ALA A 202 -16.12 2.50 0.02
C ALA A 202 -17.31 2.25 -0.92
N MET A 203 -17.07 1.78 -2.15
CA MET A 203 -18.14 1.40 -3.09
C MET A 203 -19.05 0.30 -2.51
N ARG A 204 -18.47 -0.75 -1.92
CA ARG A 204 -19.24 -1.86 -1.32
C ARG A 204 -20.14 -1.38 -0.18
N LYS A 205 -19.64 -0.48 0.67
CA LYS A 205 -20.40 0.06 1.81
C LYS A 205 -21.58 0.93 1.37
N ASN A 206 -21.51 1.50 0.16
CA ASN A 206 -22.53 2.41 -0.38
C ASN A 206 -23.36 1.77 -1.50
N THR A 207 -23.52 0.43 -1.48
CA THR A 207 -24.39 -0.32 -2.42
C THR A 207 -24.01 -0.23 -3.91
N ASN A 208 -22.72 -0.02 -4.20
CA ASN A 208 -22.18 -0.03 -5.57
C ASN A 208 -21.42 -1.34 -5.83
N SER A 209 -22.09 -2.47 -5.65
CA SER A 209 -21.50 -3.80 -5.72
C SER A 209 -20.98 -4.12 -7.12
N TYR A 210 -21.66 -3.63 -8.14
CA TYR A 210 -21.26 -3.84 -9.53
C TYR A 210 -19.93 -3.14 -9.83
N PHE A 211 -19.82 -1.83 -9.56
CA PHE A 211 -18.59 -1.08 -9.80
C PHE A 211 -17.43 -1.56 -8.94
N SER A 212 -17.69 -1.95 -7.68
CA SER A 212 -16.69 -2.60 -6.84
C SER A 212 -16.14 -3.87 -7.51
N SER A 213 -17.01 -4.68 -8.11
CA SER A 213 -16.62 -5.91 -8.80
C SER A 213 -15.81 -5.61 -10.07
N LEU A 214 -16.24 -4.62 -10.86
CA LEU A 214 -15.52 -4.15 -12.05
C LEU A 214 -14.11 -3.67 -11.69
N LEU A 215 -13.99 -2.80 -10.68
CA LEU A 215 -12.71 -2.30 -10.19
C LEU A 215 -11.82 -3.45 -9.69
N SER A 216 -12.40 -4.40 -8.94
CA SER A 216 -11.66 -5.59 -8.50
C SER A 216 -11.11 -6.36 -9.70
N THR A 217 -11.95 -6.71 -10.69
CA THR A 217 -11.51 -7.42 -11.90
C THR A 217 -10.44 -6.62 -12.65
N ALA A 218 -10.56 -5.30 -12.73
CA ALA A 218 -9.57 -4.45 -13.38
C ALA A 218 -8.20 -4.49 -12.66
N ILE A 219 -8.17 -4.46 -11.32
CA ILE A 219 -6.93 -4.61 -10.54
C ILE A 219 -6.22 -5.93 -10.83
N PHE A 220 -6.98 -7.03 -10.95
CA PHE A 220 -6.41 -8.39 -11.03
C PHE A 220 -6.11 -8.86 -12.46
N VAL A 221 -6.97 -8.50 -13.41
CA VAL A 221 -6.99 -9.08 -14.76
C VAL A 221 -6.37 -8.13 -15.79
N THR A 222 -6.29 -6.84 -15.46
CA THR A 222 -5.75 -5.85 -16.39
C THR A 222 -4.43 -5.28 -15.87
N GLY A 223 -3.62 -4.72 -16.77
CA GLY A 223 -2.41 -3.96 -16.40
C GLY A 223 -2.72 -2.61 -15.74
N LEU A 224 -3.83 -2.50 -15.01
CA LEU A 224 -4.30 -1.24 -14.41
C LEU A 224 -3.22 -0.70 -13.49
N VAL A 225 -2.81 -1.48 -12.50
CA VAL A 225 -1.85 -1.07 -11.47
C VAL A 225 -0.50 -0.66 -12.08
N GLU A 226 -0.04 -1.39 -13.09
CA GLU A 226 1.23 -1.12 -13.77
C GLU A 226 1.19 0.15 -14.63
N THR A 227 0.06 0.39 -15.28
CA THR A 227 -0.10 1.53 -16.20
C THR A 227 -0.69 2.76 -15.52
N TRP A 228 -1.13 2.64 -14.26
CA TRP A 228 -1.73 3.73 -13.54
C TRP A 228 -0.68 4.77 -13.14
N ARG A 229 -0.67 5.88 -13.86
CA ARG A 229 0.17 7.05 -13.53
C ARG A 229 -0.49 7.85 -12.41
N TYR A 230 -0.51 7.28 -11.21
CA TYR A 230 -1.26 7.84 -10.09
C TYR A 230 -0.75 9.24 -9.79
N LYS A 231 -1.66 10.21 -9.89
CA LYS A 231 -1.50 11.59 -9.43
C LYS A 231 -2.53 11.75 -8.33
N ARG A 232 -2.08 11.87 -7.08
CA ARG A 232 -2.95 12.16 -5.94
C ARG A 232 -3.32 13.64 -5.92
N PRO A 233 -4.52 14.00 -5.46
CA PRO A 233 -5.66 13.13 -5.20
C PRO A 233 -6.33 12.64 -6.50
N VAL A 234 -7.23 11.64 -6.44
CA VAL A 234 -8.10 11.26 -7.58
C VAL A 234 -9.57 11.29 -7.20
N THR A 235 -10.44 11.51 -8.20
CA THR A 235 -11.89 11.34 -8.05
C THR A 235 -12.37 10.20 -8.94
N VAL A 236 -13.09 9.26 -8.34
CA VAL A 236 -13.69 8.11 -9.00
C VAL A 236 -15.20 8.29 -9.10
N PHE A 237 -15.73 8.22 -10.31
CA PHE A 237 -17.16 8.21 -10.58
C PHE A 237 -17.68 6.79 -10.60
N SER A 238 -18.60 6.49 -9.70
CA SER A 238 -19.30 5.21 -9.62
C SER A 238 -20.79 5.45 -9.83
N VAL A 239 -21.51 4.39 -10.19
CA VAL A 239 -22.96 4.44 -10.39
C VAL A 239 -23.60 3.49 -9.40
N ALA A 240 -24.71 3.93 -8.80
CA ALA A 240 -25.47 3.10 -7.87
C ALA A 240 -26.07 1.87 -8.57
N ASP A 241 -26.15 0.74 -7.85
CA ASP A 241 -26.60 -0.53 -8.44
C ASP A 241 -28.04 -0.46 -8.97
N ASP A 242 -28.89 0.43 -8.44
CA ASP A 242 -30.26 0.69 -8.91
C ASP A 242 -30.29 1.35 -10.29
N ALA A 243 -29.50 2.40 -10.50
CA ALA A 243 -29.38 3.09 -11.77
C ALA A 243 -28.81 2.20 -12.88
N ILE A 244 -27.90 1.28 -12.54
CA ILE A 244 -27.39 0.27 -13.48
C ILE A 244 -28.49 -0.72 -13.88
N ARG A 245 -29.32 -1.17 -12.91
CA ARG A 245 -30.43 -2.11 -13.19
C ARG A 245 -31.50 -1.49 -14.08
N GLU A 246 -31.78 -0.20 -13.90
CA GLU A 246 -32.76 0.55 -14.68
C GLU A 246 -32.33 0.76 -16.13
N HIS A 247 -31.03 0.96 -16.38
CA HIS A 247 -30.54 1.35 -17.70
C HIS A 247 -29.73 0.29 -18.46
N HIS A 248 -29.00 -0.65 -17.83
CA HIS A 248 -28.00 -1.49 -18.54
C HIS A 248 -27.73 -2.88 -17.95
N ARG A 249 -28.71 -3.80 -17.98
CA ARG A 249 -28.46 -5.21 -17.58
C ARG A 249 -27.48 -6.00 -18.49
N ILE A 250 -27.14 -5.52 -19.69
CA ILE A 250 -26.64 -6.42 -20.76
C ILE A 250 -25.15 -6.25 -21.15
N ARG A 251 -24.50 -5.09 -21.00
CA ARG A 251 -23.12 -4.87 -21.51
C ARG A 251 -22.00 -4.98 -20.48
N ALA A 252 -22.35 -4.79 -19.22
CA ALA A 252 -21.53 -4.97 -18.05
C ALA A 252 -20.78 -6.32 -18.01
N LEU A 253 -21.52 -7.41 -18.26
CA LEU A 253 -21.01 -8.78 -18.30
C LEU A 253 -20.08 -9.03 -19.51
N ASP A 254 -20.16 -8.22 -20.56
CA ASP A 254 -19.36 -8.40 -21.78
C ASP A 254 -17.94 -7.84 -21.62
N ILE A 255 -17.79 -6.75 -20.87
CA ILE A 255 -16.49 -6.12 -20.61
C ILE A 255 -15.62 -6.98 -19.67
N GLY A 256 -16.25 -7.78 -18.81
CA GLY A 256 -15.57 -8.73 -17.93
C GLY A 256 -15.25 -10.09 -18.57
N ARG A 257 -15.55 -10.31 -19.86
CA ARG A 257 -15.24 -11.57 -20.55
C ARG A 257 -13.74 -11.69 -20.84
N GLN A 258 -13.25 -12.92 -20.88
CA GLN A 258 -11.90 -13.23 -21.31
C GLN A 258 -11.63 -12.65 -22.72
N GLY A 259 -10.46 -12.04 -22.92
CA GLY A 259 -10.09 -11.37 -24.16
C GLY A 259 -10.58 -9.94 -24.31
N GLN A 260 -11.26 -9.37 -23.30
CA GLN A 260 -11.72 -7.98 -23.28
C GLN A 260 -10.95 -7.10 -22.29
N GLU A 261 -9.77 -7.53 -21.86
CA GLU A 261 -8.97 -6.88 -20.81
C GLU A 261 -8.62 -5.43 -21.15
N HIS A 262 -8.38 -5.12 -22.43
CA HIS A 262 -8.13 -3.75 -22.88
C HIS A 262 -9.37 -2.85 -22.72
N ARG A 263 -10.56 -3.37 -23.05
CA ARG A 263 -11.83 -2.63 -22.86
C ARG A 263 -12.11 -2.43 -21.39
N LEU A 264 -11.91 -3.46 -20.56
CA LEU A 264 -12.05 -3.36 -19.11
C LEU A 264 -11.10 -2.33 -18.51
N LEU A 265 -9.84 -2.31 -18.96
CA LEU A 265 -8.85 -1.34 -18.53
C LEU A 265 -9.26 0.10 -18.91
N LYS A 266 -9.69 0.31 -20.15
CA LYS A 266 -10.13 1.63 -20.64
C LYS A 266 -11.37 2.11 -19.88
N ALA A 267 -12.37 1.25 -19.77
CA ALA A 267 -13.58 1.45 -18.99
C ALA A 267 -13.26 1.89 -17.55
N ALA A 268 -12.45 1.13 -16.82
CA ALA A 268 -12.07 1.47 -15.45
C ALA A 268 -11.37 2.83 -15.35
N LYS A 269 -10.53 3.19 -16.32
CA LYS A 269 -9.82 4.48 -16.35
C LYS A 269 -10.69 5.66 -16.74
N ASN A 270 -11.71 5.47 -17.57
CA ASN A 270 -12.66 6.51 -17.97
C ASN A 270 -13.59 6.95 -16.82
N HIS A 271 -13.64 6.16 -15.75
CA HIS A 271 -14.37 6.54 -14.53
C HIS A 271 -13.52 7.32 -13.53
N VAL A 272 -12.28 7.66 -13.86
CA VAL A 272 -11.37 8.30 -12.90
C VAL A 272 -10.68 9.51 -13.50
N ILE A 273 -10.71 10.61 -12.76
CA ILE A 273 -10.04 11.86 -13.09
C ILE A 273 -8.92 12.16 -12.09
N PRO A 274 -7.87 12.89 -12.52
CA PRO A 274 -6.91 13.47 -11.60
C PRO A 274 -7.56 14.62 -10.80
N GLY A 275 -7.22 14.73 -9.52
CA GLY A 275 -7.67 15.82 -8.67
C GLY A 275 -9.09 15.64 -8.15
N TYR A 276 -9.64 16.75 -7.66
CA TYR A 276 -11.03 16.86 -7.23
C TYR A 276 -11.86 17.59 -8.27
N ILE A 277 -13.16 17.29 -8.32
CA ILE A 277 -14.12 18.16 -9.01
C ILE A 277 -14.29 19.45 -8.22
N GLU A 278 -14.15 20.59 -8.90
CA GLU A 278 -14.49 21.90 -8.38
C GLU A 278 -15.89 22.29 -8.86
N ALA A 279 -16.66 22.98 -8.00
CA ALA A 279 -17.98 23.49 -8.34
C ALA A 279 -17.85 24.76 -9.20
N SER A 280 -17.32 24.60 -10.42
CA SER A 280 -17.25 25.65 -11.43
C SER A 280 -18.04 25.19 -12.66
N GLY A 281 -19.11 25.92 -12.98
CA GLY A 281 -20.00 25.56 -14.09
C GLY A 281 -19.30 25.64 -15.45
N GLY A 282 -19.69 24.74 -16.37
CA GLY A 282 -19.31 24.78 -17.78
C GLY A 282 -17.85 24.43 -18.07
N SER A 283 -17.27 23.47 -17.35
CA SER A 283 -15.89 23.02 -17.58
C SER A 283 -15.83 21.61 -18.15
N THR A 284 -14.72 21.23 -18.76
CA THR A 284 -14.47 19.87 -19.21
C THR A 284 -13.21 19.31 -18.55
N ILE A 285 -13.18 18.00 -18.32
CA ILE A 285 -12.04 17.31 -17.72
C ILE A 285 -11.71 16.01 -18.44
N GLU A 286 -10.42 15.74 -18.63
CA GLU A 286 -9.96 14.48 -19.20
C GLU A 286 -9.77 13.42 -18.11
N THR A 287 -10.31 12.24 -18.35
CA THR A 287 -10.16 11.05 -17.52
C THR A 287 -8.81 10.36 -17.77
N PHE A 288 -8.39 9.44 -16.90
CA PHE A 288 -7.18 8.66 -17.15
C PHE A 288 -7.28 7.72 -18.36
N GLY A 289 -8.48 7.46 -18.88
CA GLY A 289 -8.70 6.65 -20.07
C GLY A 289 -8.81 7.47 -21.36
N GLY A 290 -8.71 8.81 -21.25
CA GLY A 290 -8.74 9.75 -22.38
C GLY A 290 -10.15 10.20 -22.79
N ALA A 291 -11.21 9.75 -22.11
CA ALA A 291 -12.53 10.33 -22.27
C ALA A 291 -12.57 11.75 -21.69
N THR A 292 -13.31 12.64 -22.36
CA THR A 292 -13.64 13.98 -21.85
C THR A 292 -14.99 13.92 -21.14
N LEU A 293 -15.07 14.49 -19.95
CA LEU A 293 -16.29 14.63 -19.18
C LEU A 293 -16.69 16.11 -19.11
N ASP A 294 -17.97 16.38 -19.33
CA ASP A 294 -18.56 17.69 -19.14
C ASP A 294 -19.00 17.84 -17.69
N LEU A 295 -18.47 18.85 -17.01
CA LEU A 295 -18.79 19.21 -15.64
C LEU A 295 -19.69 20.44 -15.63
N ASP A 296 -20.86 20.29 -15.01
CA ASP A 296 -21.80 21.37 -14.82
C ASP A 296 -22.17 21.52 -13.33
N TYR A 297 -22.45 22.76 -12.92
CA TYR A 297 -22.86 23.08 -11.57
C TYR A 297 -24.13 23.94 -11.62
N SER A 298 -25.24 23.33 -11.24
CA SER A 298 -26.55 23.97 -11.21
C SER A 298 -26.91 24.35 -9.78
N GLY A 299 -26.14 25.25 -9.15
CA GLY A 299 -26.44 25.85 -7.83
C GLY A 299 -27.12 24.91 -6.82
N ALA A 300 -28.45 25.02 -6.71
CA ALA A 300 -29.30 24.24 -5.80
C ALA A 300 -29.42 22.74 -6.13
N GLU A 301 -29.24 22.35 -7.40
CA GLU A 301 -29.33 20.98 -7.87
C GLU A 301 -28.01 20.21 -7.75
N GLY A 302 -26.88 20.91 -7.56
CA GLY A 302 -25.56 20.32 -7.32
C GLY A 302 -24.70 20.15 -8.57
N ILE A 303 -23.76 19.19 -8.50
CA ILE A 303 -22.78 18.90 -9.56
C ILE A 303 -23.34 17.83 -10.51
N PHE A 304 -23.12 18.04 -11.80
CA PHE A 304 -23.45 17.12 -12.88
C PHE A 304 -22.19 16.75 -13.66
N VAL A 305 -22.10 15.49 -14.08
CA VAL A 305 -21.01 14.95 -14.89
C VAL A 305 -21.62 14.24 -16.08
N ASN A 306 -21.40 14.73 -17.30
CA ASN A 306 -22.12 14.30 -18.51
C ASN A 306 -23.65 14.29 -18.30
N GLY A 307 -24.16 15.28 -17.56
CA GLY A 307 -25.57 15.38 -17.20
C GLY A 307 -26.07 14.32 -16.20
N ALA A 308 -25.18 13.49 -15.62
CA ALA A 308 -25.49 12.63 -14.47
C ALA A 308 -25.24 13.39 -13.18
N LYS A 309 -26.24 13.43 -12.29
CA LYS A 309 -26.15 14.14 -11.02
C LYS A 309 -25.29 13.35 -10.04
N VAL A 310 -24.37 14.04 -9.37
CA VAL A 310 -23.64 13.49 -8.22
C VAL A 310 -24.60 13.45 -7.03
N ARG A 311 -25.01 12.25 -6.61
CA ARG A 311 -25.87 12.00 -5.44
C ARG A 311 -25.08 12.17 -4.14
N ASP A 312 -23.92 11.54 -4.08
CA ASP A 312 -23.09 11.47 -2.89
C ASP A 312 -21.61 11.66 -3.24
N VAL A 313 -20.89 12.30 -2.32
CA VAL A 313 -19.43 12.42 -2.35
C VAL A 313 -18.88 11.81 -1.07
N ILE A 314 -18.07 10.77 -1.21
CA ILE A 314 -17.47 10.03 -0.11
C ILE A 314 -15.96 10.25 -0.14
N GLU A 315 -15.42 10.76 0.96
CA GLU A 315 -13.97 10.89 1.15
C GLU A 315 -13.35 9.53 1.49
N VAL A 316 -12.28 9.17 0.78
CA VAL A 316 -11.58 7.88 0.88
C VAL A 316 -10.08 8.15 0.96
N GLY A 317 -9.60 8.45 2.17
CA GLY A 317 -8.24 8.96 2.36
C GLY A 317 -8.12 10.34 1.70
N GLU A 318 -7.21 10.48 0.74
CA GLU A 318 -7.10 11.67 -0.11
C GLU A 318 -7.87 11.53 -1.43
N ASN A 319 -8.67 10.48 -1.62
CA ASN A 319 -9.45 10.31 -2.86
C ASN A 319 -10.92 10.60 -2.61
N ARG A 320 -11.65 10.86 -3.69
CA ARG A 320 -13.11 10.98 -3.66
C ARG A 320 -13.77 9.87 -4.44
N LEU A 321 -14.86 9.36 -3.90
CA LEU A 321 -15.82 8.53 -4.61
C LEU A 321 -17.10 9.36 -4.80
N CYS A 322 -17.43 9.67 -6.06
CA CYS A 322 -18.67 10.34 -6.42
C CYS A 322 -19.67 9.30 -6.93
N ILE A 323 -20.84 9.22 -6.33
CA ILE A 323 -21.92 8.31 -6.75
C ILE A 323 -22.87 9.06 -7.66
N LEU A 324 -23.04 8.59 -8.89
CA LEU A 324 -23.90 9.17 -9.91
C LEU A 324 -25.29 8.54 -9.89
N ASP A 325 -26.29 9.33 -10.24
CA ASP A 325 -27.69 8.91 -10.36
C ASP A 325 -28.02 8.11 -11.62
N LYS A 326 -27.14 8.17 -12.62
CA LYS A 326 -27.18 7.38 -13.86
C LYS A 326 -25.78 7.11 -14.38
N CYS A 327 -25.69 6.28 -15.42
CA CYS A 327 -24.41 5.95 -16.05
C CYS A 327 -23.71 7.19 -16.63
N LEU A 328 -22.39 7.22 -16.49
CA LEU A 328 -21.53 8.31 -16.97
C LEU A 328 -21.47 8.42 -18.50
N PHE A 329 -21.72 7.30 -19.19
CA PHE A 329 -21.70 7.20 -20.64
C PHE A 329 -22.99 6.52 -21.12
N ASP A 330 -23.53 6.94 -22.25
CA ASP A 330 -24.77 6.38 -22.84
C ASP A 330 -24.66 4.88 -23.18
N ASN A 331 -23.43 4.38 -23.33
CA ASN A 331 -23.12 2.96 -23.51
C ASN A 331 -22.78 2.22 -22.19
N GLY A 332 -22.94 2.88 -21.05
CA GLY A 332 -22.75 2.37 -19.70
C GLY A 332 -21.32 2.49 -19.15
N ILE A 333 -20.30 2.06 -19.90
CA ILE A 333 -18.93 1.88 -19.37
C ILE A 333 -17.81 2.07 -20.44
N GLU A 334 -18.01 2.83 -21.52
CA GLU A 334 -17.01 2.90 -22.62
C GLU A 334 -15.71 3.61 -22.30
#